data_AF-A0A1Q9E8V2-F1
#
_entry.id   AF-A0A1Q9E8V2-F1
#
_cell.length_a   1.000
_cell.length_b   1.000
_cell.length_c   1.000
_cell.angle_alpha   90.00
_cell.angle_beta   90.00
_cell.angle_gamma   90.00
#
_symmetry.space_group_name_H-M   'P 1'
#
loop_
_entity.id
_entity.type
_entity.pdbx_description
1 polymer ?
#
loop_
_entity_poly.entity_id
_entity_poly.type
_entity_poly.pdbx_seq_one_letter_code
_entity_poly.pdbx_strand_id
1 'polypeptide(L)'
;MRRLTAAHCFGETRLAKLFQSEERMQFMIMRAQKTKNFVALKPWYIINPDSSGLANTWQLLTMFALAFVGLVTPVQVGLLKVEFGLLTVLSLAVDLVYVIDMVLQFFTSYPRRRALTSGVDDVKELNGVKAIRVLRLVKLFRVLKTSKFTQKYELLDEVEAEDLEFGIQYIASFYFCSYTMTSVGYGDFGPRNILERVVCTVIVMVSGLLWAYVLGQVCAIVADINAESQGFKQKMHHLNQMMHTQSIPQELQRRVRSFFLHNRTQALFVTQQQLLENMSPQLQVTFFGQFMRLIQTLETHGV
;
A
#
# COMPACT_ATOMS: atom_id res chain seq x y z
N MET A 1 -57.01 32.01 17.11
CA MET A 1 -55.89 32.34 18.03
C MET A 1 -55.08 31.14 18.55
N ARG A 2 -55.47 29.86 18.38
CA ARG A 2 -54.69 28.70 18.90
C ARG A 2 -53.55 28.18 18.01
N ARG A 3 -53.40 28.68 16.77
CA ARG A 3 -52.35 28.21 15.82
C ARG A 3 -51.04 29.03 15.87
N LEU A 4 -51.05 30.24 16.44
CA LEU A 4 -49.85 31.08 16.53
C LEU A 4 -48.99 30.76 17.77
N THR A 5 -49.60 30.25 18.84
CA THR A 5 -48.89 29.84 20.06
C THR A 5 -48.09 28.55 19.89
N ALA A 6 -48.55 27.61 19.05
CA ALA A 6 -47.84 26.37 18.78
C ALA A 6 -46.55 26.57 17.95
N ALA A 7 -46.57 27.51 16.98
CA ALA A 7 -45.38 27.86 16.19
C ALA A 7 -44.31 28.57 17.03
N HIS A 8 -44.73 29.41 17.97
CA HIS A 8 -43.82 30.10 18.90
C HIS A 8 -43.13 29.10 19.86
N CYS A 9 -43.90 28.18 20.44
CA CYS A 9 -43.37 27.14 21.33
C CYS A 9 -42.45 26.14 20.61
N PHE A 10 -42.69 25.87 19.32
CA PHE A 10 -41.85 24.99 18.49
C PHE A 10 -40.52 25.66 18.08
N GLY A 11 -40.54 26.98 17.87
CA GLY A 11 -39.34 27.78 17.62
C GLY A 11 -38.41 27.84 18.84
N GLU A 12 -38.97 28.07 20.04
CA GLU A 12 -38.22 28.11 21.30
C GLU A 12 -37.59 26.76 21.66
N THR A 13 -38.28 25.64 21.43
CA THR A 13 -37.70 24.30 21.66
C THR A 13 -36.61 23.93 20.65
N ARG A 14 -36.67 24.46 19.43
CA ARG A 14 -35.63 24.25 18.41
C ARG A 14 -34.40 25.13 18.64
N LEU A 15 -34.61 26.38 19.05
CA LEU A 15 -33.54 27.31 19.44
C LEU A 15 -32.81 26.81 20.70
N ALA A 16 -33.53 26.31 21.71
CA ALA A 16 -32.92 25.71 22.89
C ALA A 16 -32.06 24.48 22.54
N LYS A 17 -32.52 23.63 21.60
CA LYS A 17 -31.74 22.48 21.10
C LYS A 17 -30.50 22.90 20.31
N LEU A 18 -30.59 23.96 19.51
CA LEU A 18 -29.45 24.51 18.76
C LEU A 18 -28.41 25.12 19.71
N PHE A 19 -28.85 25.91 20.70
CA PHE A 19 -27.97 26.50 21.71
C PHE A 19 -27.25 25.43 22.54
N GLN A 20 -27.99 24.38 22.93
CA GLN A 20 -27.43 23.23 23.65
C GLN A 20 -26.48 22.40 22.77
N SER A 21 -26.67 22.39 21.45
CA SER A 21 -25.74 21.76 20.51
C SER A 21 -24.46 22.58 20.32
N GLU A 22 -24.56 23.91 20.30
CA GLU A 22 -23.41 24.81 20.22
C GLU A 22 -22.58 24.77 21.50
N GLU A 23 -23.19 24.79 22.68
CA GLU A 23 -22.46 24.64 23.95
C GLU A 23 -21.76 23.29 24.07
N ARG A 24 -22.40 22.19 23.62
CA ARG A 24 -21.75 20.87 23.53
C ARG A 24 -20.59 20.89 22.54
N MET A 25 -20.74 21.56 21.40
CA MET A 25 -19.69 21.70 20.40
C MET A 25 -18.52 22.53 20.94
N GLN A 26 -18.78 23.64 21.62
CA GLN A 26 -17.78 24.47 22.30
C GLN A 26 -17.06 23.70 23.42
N PHE A 27 -17.79 22.90 24.19
CA PHE A 27 -17.20 22.04 25.22
C PHE A 27 -16.35 20.91 24.62
N MET A 28 -16.75 20.35 23.48
CA MET A 28 -15.95 19.40 22.72
C MET A 28 -14.70 20.05 22.11
N ILE A 29 -14.79 21.29 21.60
CA ILE A 29 -13.66 22.07 21.11
C ILE A 29 -12.70 22.42 22.25
N MET A 30 -13.20 22.88 23.40
CA MET A 30 -12.39 23.15 24.59
C MET A 30 -11.72 21.87 25.13
N ARG A 31 -12.40 20.72 25.13
CA ARG A 31 -11.78 19.43 25.46
C ARG A 31 -10.73 19.01 24.44
N ALA A 32 -11.00 19.18 23.14
CA ALA A 32 -10.03 18.89 22.08
C ALA A 32 -8.79 19.79 22.18
N GLN A 33 -8.96 21.09 22.47
CA GLN A 33 -7.88 22.04 22.70
C GLN A 33 -7.12 21.74 24.00
N LYS A 34 -7.81 21.38 25.08
CA LYS A 34 -7.18 20.93 26.33
C LYS A 34 -6.35 19.67 26.11
N THR A 35 -6.80 18.76 25.23
CA THR A 35 -6.04 17.56 24.83
C THR A 35 -4.83 17.90 23.95
N LYS A 36 -4.90 18.94 23.10
CA LYS A 36 -3.75 19.48 22.37
C LYS A 36 -2.72 20.16 23.29
N ASN A 37 -3.16 20.83 24.35
CA ASN A 37 -2.25 21.44 25.35
C ASN A 37 -1.65 20.37 26.30
N PHE A 38 -2.28 19.20 26.40
CA PHE A 38 -1.72 17.97 26.95
C PHE A 38 -0.91 17.16 25.91
N VAL A 39 -0.46 17.78 24.80
CA VAL A 39 0.75 17.34 24.11
C VAL A 39 1.89 17.55 25.10
N ALA A 40 2.04 16.56 25.96
CA ALA A 40 3.12 16.38 26.88
C ALA A 40 4.42 16.78 26.19
N LEU A 41 5.28 17.48 26.92
CA LEU A 41 6.71 17.60 26.63
C LEU A 41 7.26 16.20 26.39
N LYS A 42 7.17 15.74 25.14
CA LYS A 42 7.61 14.42 24.73
C LYS A 42 9.13 14.48 24.86
N PRO A 43 9.77 13.55 25.59
CA PRO A 43 11.21 13.59 25.75
C PRO A 43 11.87 13.61 24.37
N TRP A 44 12.84 14.51 24.18
CA TRP A 44 13.54 14.79 22.93
C TRP A 44 14.11 13.53 22.25
N TYR A 45 14.31 12.48 23.03
CA TYR A 45 14.83 11.20 22.59
C TYR A 45 13.83 10.35 21.80
N ILE A 46 12.52 10.58 21.93
CA ILE A 46 11.53 9.74 21.26
C ILE A 46 11.22 10.27 19.86
N ILE A 47 11.77 9.61 18.86
CA ILE A 47 11.59 9.92 17.44
C ILE A 47 10.17 9.55 17.01
N ASN A 48 9.45 10.53 16.46
CA ASN A 48 8.16 10.31 15.83
C ASN A 48 8.34 10.12 14.31
N PRO A 49 7.97 8.94 13.75
CA PRO A 49 8.14 8.68 12.34
C PRO A 49 7.33 9.64 11.45
N ASP A 50 6.14 10.05 11.90
CA ASP A 50 5.22 10.82 11.06
C ASP A 50 5.53 12.34 11.05
N SER A 51 6.37 12.83 11.97
CA SER A 51 6.59 14.27 12.14
C SER A 51 8.02 14.72 11.85
N SER A 52 8.96 13.81 11.61
CA SER A 52 10.37 14.17 11.40
C SER A 52 10.81 13.83 9.97
N GLY A 53 11.18 14.85 9.20
CA GLY A 53 11.72 14.65 7.85
C GLY A 53 12.96 13.73 7.85
N LEU A 54 13.76 13.78 8.91
CA LEU A 54 14.89 12.87 9.12
C LEU A 54 14.48 11.40 9.22
N ALA A 55 13.33 11.08 9.85
CA ALA A 55 12.85 9.70 9.91
C ALA A 55 12.37 9.22 8.52
N ASN A 56 11.75 10.08 7.73
CA ASN A 56 11.37 9.75 6.35
C ASN A 56 12.60 9.50 5.47
N THR A 57 13.62 10.36 5.54
CA THR A 57 14.89 10.16 4.82
C THR A 57 15.61 8.90 5.31
N TRP A 58 15.60 8.62 6.61
CA TRP A 58 16.18 7.41 7.17
C TRP A 58 15.44 6.14 6.73
N GLN A 59 14.11 6.16 6.70
CA GLN A 59 13.31 5.05 6.17
C GLN A 59 13.65 4.78 4.70
N LEU A 60 13.77 5.84 3.89
CA LEU A 60 14.19 5.73 2.50
C LEU A 60 15.61 5.14 2.37
N LEU A 61 16.56 5.59 3.21
CA LEU A 61 17.91 5.02 3.27
C LEU A 61 17.90 3.52 3.61
N THR A 62 17.11 3.11 4.62
CA THR A 62 16.98 1.70 5.00
C THR A 62 16.27 0.86 3.93
N MET A 63 15.38 1.47 3.14
CA MET A 63 14.74 0.82 2.00
C MET A 63 15.75 0.59 0.86
N PHE A 64 16.59 1.58 0.55
CA PHE A 64 17.68 1.42 -0.42
C PHE A 64 18.71 0.38 0.03
N ALA A 65 19.08 0.38 1.31
CA ALA A 65 19.93 -0.65 1.90
C ALA A 65 19.33 -2.05 1.72
N LEU A 66 18.02 -2.21 1.94
CA LEU A 66 17.31 -3.49 1.74
C LEU A 66 17.28 -3.93 0.28
N ALA A 67 17.06 -3.01 -0.65
CA ALA A 67 17.13 -3.29 -2.08
C ALA A 67 18.55 -3.73 -2.49
N PHE A 68 19.58 -3.03 -2.02
CA PHE A 68 20.97 -3.42 -2.26
C PHE A 68 21.27 -4.84 -1.75
N VAL A 69 20.83 -5.17 -0.52
CA VAL A 69 20.97 -6.53 0.03
C VAL A 69 20.27 -7.56 -0.86
N GLY A 70 19.01 -7.32 -1.22
CA GLY A 70 18.21 -8.25 -2.00
C GLY A 70 18.80 -8.54 -3.38
N LEU A 71 19.45 -7.54 -4.00
CA LEU A 71 20.04 -7.66 -5.33
C LEU A 71 21.47 -8.20 -5.30
N VAL A 72 22.32 -7.67 -4.41
CA VAL A 72 23.76 -7.95 -4.43
C VAL A 72 24.11 -9.22 -3.68
N THR A 73 23.42 -9.56 -2.59
CA THR A 73 23.80 -10.73 -1.76
C THR A 73 23.70 -12.06 -2.50
N PRO A 74 22.63 -12.35 -3.27
CA PRO A 74 22.56 -13.62 -4.02
C PRO A 74 23.69 -13.73 -5.06
N VAL A 75 24.01 -12.62 -5.74
CA VAL A 75 25.09 -12.56 -6.74
C VAL A 75 26.45 -12.71 -6.07
N GLN A 76 26.67 -12.05 -4.94
CA GLN A 76 27.92 -12.14 -4.17
C GLN A 76 28.17 -13.55 -3.62
N VAL A 77 27.13 -14.23 -3.15
CA VAL A 77 27.23 -15.59 -2.60
C VAL A 77 27.37 -16.65 -3.70
N GLY A 78 26.72 -16.43 -4.85
CA GLY A 78 26.64 -17.43 -5.91
C GLY A 78 27.66 -17.30 -7.03
N LEU A 79 28.14 -16.08 -7.33
CA LEU A 79 28.89 -15.80 -8.57
C LEU A 79 30.23 -15.07 -8.35
N LEU A 80 30.41 -14.28 -7.28
CA LEU A 80 31.66 -13.55 -7.07
C LEU A 80 32.62 -14.30 -6.15
N LYS A 81 33.88 -14.44 -6.59
CA LYS A 81 34.99 -14.74 -5.68
C LYS A 81 35.22 -13.54 -4.76
N VAL A 82 35.52 -13.79 -3.49
CA VAL A 82 35.63 -12.75 -2.46
C VAL A 82 36.90 -11.94 -2.68
N GLU A 83 36.80 -10.88 -3.47
CA GLU A 83 37.87 -9.90 -3.63
C GLU A 83 37.65 -8.67 -2.73
N PHE A 84 38.76 -8.10 -2.24
CA PHE A 84 38.74 -6.84 -1.52
C PHE A 84 38.54 -5.67 -2.48
N GLY A 85 37.28 -5.42 -2.86
CA GLY A 85 36.88 -4.33 -3.75
C GLY A 85 35.85 -3.38 -3.14
N LEU A 86 35.42 -2.41 -3.96
CA LEU A 86 34.40 -1.41 -3.60
C LEU A 86 33.08 -2.05 -3.14
N LEU A 87 32.69 -3.19 -3.72
CA LEU A 87 31.45 -3.91 -3.38
C LEU A 87 31.45 -4.41 -1.92
N THR A 88 32.61 -4.82 -1.40
CA THR A 88 32.78 -5.29 -0.02
C THR A 88 32.68 -4.11 0.96
N VAL A 89 33.24 -2.95 0.61
CA VAL A 89 33.10 -1.70 1.39
C VAL A 89 31.64 -1.23 1.44
N LEU A 90 30.93 -1.26 0.29
CA LEU A 90 29.51 -0.93 0.24
C LEU A 90 28.66 -1.91 1.07
N SER A 91 28.97 -3.21 1.00
CA SER A 91 28.26 -4.23 1.79
C SER A 91 28.44 -4.01 3.29
N LEU A 92 29.65 -3.65 3.72
CA LEU A 92 29.94 -3.27 5.11
C LEU A 92 29.20 -1.99 5.53
N ALA A 93 29.16 -0.98 4.66
CA ALA A 93 28.41 0.25 4.93
C ALA A 93 26.91 -0.03 5.13
N VAL A 94 26.33 -0.92 4.33
CA VAL A 94 24.94 -1.38 4.47
C VAL A 94 24.73 -2.12 5.79
N ASP A 95 25.67 -2.97 6.20
CA ASP A 95 25.59 -3.63 7.50
C ASP A 95 25.66 -2.63 8.67
N LEU A 96 26.48 -1.57 8.57
CA LEU A 96 26.50 -0.47 9.55
C LEU A 96 25.16 0.28 9.61
N VAL A 97 24.51 0.55 8.47
CA VAL A 97 23.17 1.16 8.43
C VAL A 97 22.16 0.30 9.20
N TYR A 98 22.23 -1.03 9.09
CA TYR A 98 21.35 -1.92 9.87
C TYR A 98 21.67 -1.95 11.36
N VAL A 99 22.93 -1.84 11.75
CA VAL A 99 23.31 -1.70 13.17
C VAL A 99 22.73 -0.41 13.75
N ILE A 100 22.82 0.70 13.01
CA ILE A 100 22.22 1.97 13.43
C ILE A 100 20.69 1.87 13.49
N ASP A 101 20.04 1.21 12.51
CA ASP A 101 18.59 0.93 12.53
C ASP A 101 18.16 0.15 13.79
N MET A 102 18.95 -0.84 14.23
CA MET A 102 18.68 -1.57 15.48
C MET A 102 18.67 -0.65 16.70
N VAL A 103 19.61 0.31 16.76
CA VAL A 103 19.72 1.26 17.86
C VAL A 103 18.58 2.28 17.81
N LEU A 104 18.29 2.86 16.64
CA LEU A 104 17.25 3.87 16.48
C LEU A 104 15.83 3.35 16.76
N GLN A 105 15.61 2.03 16.64
CA GLN A 105 14.32 1.42 16.95
C GLN A 105 13.97 1.43 18.44
N PHE A 106 14.96 1.48 19.33
CA PHE A 106 14.69 1.68 20.76
C PHE A 106 14.08 3.07 21.04
N PHE A 107 14.29 4.02 20.14
CA PHE A 107 13.91 5.43 20.32
C PHE A 107 12.72 5.83 19.45
N THR A 108 12.17 4.91 18.65
CA THR A 108 11.01 5.18 17.80
C THR A 108 9.69 5.04 18.59
N SER A 109 8.81 6.03 18.51
CA SER A 109 7.46 5.91 19.11
C SER A 109 6.52 5.06 18.28
N TYR A 110 5.71 4.25 18.97
CA TYR A 110 4.61 3.51 18.37
C TYR A 110 3.29 4.25 18.63
N PRO A 111 2.47 4.50 17.60
CA PRO A 111 1.15 5.10 17.81
C PRO A 111 0.27 4.11 18.58
N ARG A 112 -0.05 4.43 19.84
CA ARG A 112 -1.04 3.66 20.61
C ARG A 112 -2.43 4.04 20.10
N ARG A 113 -2.97 3.27 19.16
CA ARG A 113 -4.35 3.41 18.72
C ARG A 113 -5.24 2.88 19.86
N ARG A 114 -5.91 3.76 20.61
CA ARG A 114 -6.95 3.34 21.57
C ARG A 114 -8.14 2.86 20.75
N ALA A 115 -8.19 1.58 20.44
CA ALA A 115 -9.39 0.96 19.88
C ALA A 115 -10.45 0.91 21.00
N LEU A 116 -11.60 1.54 20.77
CA LEU A 116 -12.75 1.53 21.66
C LEU A 116 -13.56 0.22 21.56
N THR A 117 -12.99 -0.84 20.97
CA THR A 117 -13.70 -2.09 20.69
C THR A 117 -12.80 -3.29 21.02
N SER A 118 -13.26 -4.08 22.01
CA SER A 118 -12.96 -5.50 22.27
C SER A 118 -11.48 -5.95 22.25
N GLY A 119 -10.94 -6.24 23.44
CA GLY A 119 -9.55 -6.68 23.68
C GLY A 119 -9.05 -7.98 23.02
N VAL A 120 -9.75 -8.52 22.02
CA VAL A 120 -9.26 -9.61 21.16
C VAL A 120 -8.34 -9.07 20.05
N ASP A 121 -8.64 -7.89 19.52
CA ASP A 121 -7.82 -7.26 18.46
C ASP A 121 -6.49 -6.73 19.02
N ASP A 122 -6.50 -6.23 20.26
CA ASP A 122 -5.29 -5.77 20.97
C ASP A 122 -4.25 -6.89 21.16
N VAL A 123 -4.67 -8.13 21.42
CA VAL A 123 -3.74 -9.25 21.62
C VAL A 123 -3.08 -9.67 20.31
N LYS A 124 -3.81 -9.64 19.19
CA LYS A 124 -3.24 -9.92 17.85
C LYS A 124 -2.27 -8.83 17.42
N GLU A 125 -2.62 -7.56 17.60
CA GLU A 125 -1.70 -6.45 17.28
C GLU A 125 -0.45 -6.48 18.16
N LEU A 126 -0.58 -6.75 19.47
CA LEU A 126 0.57 -6.85 20.38
C LEU A 126 1.51 -8.00 19.98
N ASN A 127 0.97 -9.14 19.57
CA ASN A 127 1.76 -10.28 19.09
C ASN A 127 2.39 -9.98 17.72
N GLY A 128 1.71 -9.25 16.83
CA GLY A 128 2.27 -8.77 15.56
C GLY A 128 3.45 -7.81 15.76
N VAL A 129 3.36 -6.87 16.69
CA VAL A 129 4.48 -5.97 17.03
C VAL A 129 5.66 -6.73 17.61
N LYS A 130 5.42 -7.73 18.47
CA LYS A 130 6.48 -8.63 18.96
C LYS A 130 7.11 -9.44 17.82
N ALA A 131 6.31 -9.96 16.91
CA ALA A 131 6.78 -10.71 15.74
C ALA A 131 7.63 -9.82 14.81
N ILE A 132 7.22 -8.57 14.56
CA ILE A 132 8.02 -7.60 13.78
C ILE A 132 9.37 -7.35 14.47
N ARG A 133 9.41 -7.22 15.81
CA ARG A 133 10.68 -7.08 16.55
C ARG A 133 11.58 -8.31 16.42
N VAL A 134 11.00 -9.51 16.45
CA VAL A 134 11.74 -10.77 16.27
C VAL A 134 12.23 -10.94 14.83
N LEU A 135 11.43 -10.60 13.82
CA LEU A 135 11.82 -10.61 12.41
C LEU A 135 12.98 -9.65 12.13
N ARG A 136 13.10 -8.56 12.89
CA ARG A 136 14.24 -7.64 12.77
C ARG A 136 15.55 -8.25 13.29
N LEU A 137 15.50 -9.14 14.28
CA LEU A 137 16.69 -9.90 14.72
C LEU A 137 17.24 -10.81 13.61
N VAL A 138 16.45 -11.17 12.60
CA VAL A 138 16.94 -11.87 11.39
C VAL A 138 17.95 -11.02 10.61
N LYS A 139 17.90 -9.68 10.69
CA LYS A 139 18.93 -8.82 10.09
C LYS A 139 20.32 -9.06 10.72
N LEU A 140 20.38 -9.43 12.01
CA LEU A 140 21.63 -9.76 12.70
C LEU A 140 22.23 -11.09 12.23
N PHE A 141 21.39 -12.04 11.77
CA PHE A 141 21.88 -13.28 11.16
C PHE A 141 22.69 -13.03 9.90
N ARG A 142 22.43 -11.94 9.16
CA ARG A 142 23.23 -11.55 8.00
C ARG A 142 24.66 -11.19 8.42
N VAL A 143 24.80 -10.34 9.44
CA VAL A 143 26.10 -9.94 10.01
C VAL A 143 26.89 -11.16 10.51
N LEU A 144 26.21 -12.12 11.15
CA LEU A 144 26.82 -13.36 11.64
C LEU A 144 27.21 -14.33 10.51
N LYS A 145 26.45 -14.36 9.40
CA LYS A 145 26.75 -15.16 8.21
C LYS A 145 27.97 -14.62 7.47
N THR A 146 28.13 -13.30 7.35
CA THR A 146 29.32 -12.67 6.75
C THR A 146 30.62 -13.07 7.46
N SER A 147 30.56 -13.34 8.78
CA SER A 147 31.74 -13.76 9.56
C SER A 147 32.06 -15.26 9.46
N LYS A 148 31.06 -16.15 9.41
CA LYS A 148 31.27 -17.61 9.43
C LYS A 148 31.26 -18.28 8.06
N PHE A 149 30.65 -17.64 7.04
CA PHE A 149 30.53 -18.22 5.71
C PHE A 149 31.85 -18.10 4.93
N THR A 150 32.60 -17.01 5.13
CA THR A 150 33.92 -16.78 4.55
C THR A 150 34.94 -17.88 4.87
N GLN A 151 34.78 -18.60 6.00
CA GLN A 151 35.71 -19.66 6.42
C GLN A 151 35.36 -21.06 5.87
N LYS A 152 34.16 -21.27 5.31
CA LYS A 152 33.71 -22.60 4.87
C LYS A 152 33.95 -22.90 3.39
N TYR A 153 34.42 -21.93 2.61
CA TYR A 153 34.64 -22.08 1.16
C TYR A 153 36.07 -22.47 0.78
N GLU A 154 37.01 -22.46 1.72
CA GLU A 154 38.39 -22.89 1.50
C GLU A 154 38.54 -24.43 1.35
N LEU A 155 37.43 -25.19 1.41
CA LEU A 155 37.43 -26.66 1.47
C LEU A 155 36.56 -27.34 0.39
N LEU A 156 36.05 -26.60 -0.60
CA LEU A 156 35.26 -27.13 -1.73
C LEU A 156 35.78 -26.65 -3.10
N ASP A 157 37.06 -26.27 -3.18
CA ASP A 157 37.67 -25.63 -4.36
C ASP A 157 38.17 -26.62 -5.44
N GLU A 158 37.59 -27.83 -5.52
CA GLU A 158 37.88 -28.80 -6.60
C GLU A 158 36.62 -29.14 -7.40
N VAL A 159 35.88 -28.14 -7.86
CA VAL A 159 34.98 -28.31 -9.01
C VAL A 159 35.35 -27.26 -10.04
N GLU A 160 35.94 -27.72 -11.15
CA GLU A 160 36.35 -26.95 -12.31
C GLU A 160 35.27 -25.94 -12.71
N ALA A 161 35.46 -24.68 -12.33
CA ALA A 161 34.76 -23.57 -12.93
C ALA A 161 35.43 -23.30 -14.27
N GLU A 162 34.82 -23.75 -15.37
CA GLU A 162 35.14 -23.18 -16.68
C GLU A 162 35.02 -21.66 -16.58
N ASP A 163 36.09 -20.94 -16.92
CA ASP A 163 36.22 -19.48 -16.84
C ASP A 163 35.31 -18.80 -17.88
N LEU A 164 34.00 -18.94 -17.70
CA LEU A 164 33.00 -18.21 -18.45
C LEU A 164 32.90 -16.81 -17.85
N GLU A 165 33.05 -15.79 -18.69
CA GLU A 165 32.96 -14.38 -18.30
C GLU A 165 31.72 -14.13 -17.41
N PHE A 166 31.91 -13.45 -16.27
CA PHE A 166 30.87 -13.24 -15.23
C PHE A 166 29.52 -12.79 -15.80
N GLY A 167 29.55 -11.93 -16.83
CA GLY A 167 28.35 -11.44 -17.49
C GLY A 167 27.52 -12.56 -18.11
N ILE A 168 28.16 -13.57 -18.71
CA ILE A 168 27.48 -14.68 -19.39
C ILE A 168 26.80 -15.60 -18.36
N GLN A 169 27.47 -15.89 -17.23
CA GLN A 169 26.89 -16.70 -16.15
C GLN A 169 25.66 -16.01 -15.51
N TYR A 170 25.74 -14.69 -15.33
CA TYR A 170 24.61 -13.90 -14.82
C TYR A 170 23.43 -13.89 -15.81
N ILE A 171 23.70 -13.65 -17.10
CA ILE A 171 22.66 -13.66 -18.14
C ILE A 171 22.01 -15.04 -18.24
N ALA A 172 22.78 -16.13 -18.19
CA ALA A 172 22.27 -17.50 -18.22
C ALA A 172 21.39 -17.82 -16.99
N SER A 173 21.82 -17.39 -15.79
CA SER A 173 21.05 -17.56 -14.54
C SER A 173 19.74 -16.77 -14.57
N PHE A 174 19.77 -15.53 -15.08
CA PHE A 174 18.59 -14.69 -15.21
C PHE A 174 17.62 -15.23 -16.27
N TYR A 175 18.14 -15.72 -17.39
CA TYR A 175 17.37 -16.43 -18.41
C TYR A 175 16.67 -17.65 -17.79
N PHE A 176 17.38 -18.44 -16.99
CA PHE A 176 16.83 -19.60 -16.28
C PHE A 176 15.65 -19.25 -15.37
N CYS A 177 15.82 -18.23 -14.53
CA CYS A 177 14.77 -17.73 -13.65
C CYS A 177 13.56 -17.20 -14.45
N SER A 178 13.81 -16.45 -15.52
CA SER A 178 12.76 -15.83 -16.34
C SER A 178 11.89 -16.86 -17.04
N TYR A 179 12.49 -17.87 -17.68
CA TYR A 179 11.69 -18.90 -18.36
C TYR A 179 10.94 -19.80 -17.36
N THR A 180 11.54 -20.07 -16.19
CA THR A 180 10.91 -20.88 -15.13
C THR A 180 9.70 -20.15 -14.54
N MET A 181 9.82 -18.84 -14.32
CA MET A 181 8.73 -18.00 -13.81
C MET A 181 7.60 -17.81 -14.83
N THR A 182 7.95 -17.61 -16.11
CA THR A 182 6.96 -17.40 -17.18
C THR A 182 6.39 -18.69 -17.76
N SER A 183 6.85 -19.85 -17.28
CA SER A 183 6.46 -21.19 -17.76
C SER A 183 6.66 -21.44 -19.27
N VAL A 184 7.56 -20.68 -19.92
CA VAL A 184 7.82 -20.83 -21.36
C VAL A 184 8.58 -22.13 -21.66
N GLY A 185 9.60 -22.43 -20.86
CA GLY A 185 10.23 -23.77 -20.82
C GLY A 185 10.79 -24.29 -22.14
N TYR A 186 11.65 -23.53 -22.83
CA TYR A 186 12.26 -23.94 -24.11
C TYR A 186 13.06 -25.27 -24.04
N GLY A 187 13.57 -25.63 -22.86
CA GLY A 187 14.22 -26.93 -22.61
C GLY A 187 15.74 -26.94 -22.79
N ASP A 188 16.35 -25.78 -23.07
CA ASP A 188 17.78 -25.61 -23.34
C ASP A 188 18.66 -25.85 -22.10
N PHE A 189 18.16 -25.47 -20.92
CA PHE A 189 18.81 -25.72 -19.63
C PHE A 189 18.02 -26.76 -18.85
N GLY A 190 18.57 -27.97 -18.75
CA GLY A 190 17.94 -29.11 -18.11
C GLY A 190 18.80 -29.69 -16.98
N PRO A 191 18.20 -30.10 -15.85
CA PRO A 191 18.91 -30.78 -14.78
C PRO A 191 19.44 -32.14 -15.26
N ARG A 192 20.74 -32.40 -15.05
CA ARG A 192 21.36 -33.68 -15.43
C ARG A 192 21.18 -34.69 -14.31
N ASN A 193 21.34 -34.26 -13.06
CA ASN A 193 21.30 -35.12 -11.88
C ASN A 193 19.89 -35.31 -11.33
N ILE A 194 19.64 -36.44 -10.65
CA ILE A 194 18.34 -36.71 -10.00
C ILE A 194 18.03 -35.66 -8.91
N LEU A 195 19.05 -35.21 -8.17
CA LEU A 195 18.89 -34.16 -7.16
C LEU A 195 18.53 -32.82 -7.79
N GLU A 196 19.22 -32.43 -8.87
CA GLU A 196 18.90 -31.21 -9.62
C GLU A 196 17.49 -31.27 -10.20
N ARG A 197 17.03 -32.44 -10.66
CA ARG A 197 15.64 -32.65 -11.14
C ARG A 197 14.62 -32.40 -10.04
N VAL A 198 14.85 -32.93 -8.84
CA VAL A 198 13.94 -32.73 -7.70
C VAL A 198 13.91 -31.25 -7.30
N VAL A 199 15.08 -30.61 -7.17
CA VAL A 199 15.17 -29.17 -6.80
C VAL A 199 14.50 -28.30 -7.86
N CYS A 200 14.79 -28.52 -9.15
CA CYS A 200 14.19 -27.78 -10.25
C CYS A 200 12.65 -27.93 -10.26
N THR A 201 12.15 -29.15 -10.04
CA THR A 201 10.70 -29.40 -9.96
C THR A 201 10.03 -28.60 -8.83
N VAL A 202 10.65 -28.54 -7.65
CA VAL A 202 10.14 -27.75 -6.52
C VAL A 202 10.16 -26.26 -6.85
N ILE A 203 11.25 -25.75 -7.45
CA ILE A 203 11.38 -24.35 -7.85
C ILE A 203 10.30 -23.96 -8.86
N VAL A 204 10.08 -24.77 -9.89
CA VAL A 204 9.03 -24.55 -10.90
C VAL A 204 7.65 -24.52 -10.23
N MET A 205 7.37 -25.45 -9.32
CA MET A 205 6.08 -25.53 -8.63
C MET A 205 5.82 -24.29 -7.76
N VAL A 206 6.80 -23.87 -6.97
CA VAL A 206 6.70 -22.66 -6.14
C VAL A 206 6.58 -21.40 -7.00
N SER A 207 7.37 -21.30 -8.07
CA SER A 207 7.35 -20.15 -8.98
C SER A 207 5.99 -20.02 -9.68
N GLY A 208 5.39 -21.13 -10.11
CA GLY A 208 4.06 -21.13 -10.72
C GLY A 208 2.96 -20.65 -9.77
N LEU A 209 3.00 -21.08 -8.49
CA LEU A 209 2.04 -20.61 -7.49
C LEU A 209 2.17 -19.11 -7.21
N LEU A 210 3.41 -18.62 -7.08
CA LEU A 210 3.68 -17.19 -6.90
C LEU A 210 3.22 -16.38 -8.11
N TRP A 211 3.48 -16.89 -9.33
CA TRP A 211 3.05 -16.23 -10.56
C TRP A 211 1.52 -16.15 -10.68
N ALA A 212 0.81 -17.24 -10.36
CA ALA A 212 -0.65 -17.25 -10.34
C ALA A 212 -1.24 -16.23 -9.35
N TYR A 213 -0.60 -16.07 -8.18
CA TYR A 213 -0.99 -15.06 -7.20
C TYR A 213 -0.82 -13.64 -7.75
N VAL A 214 0.35 -13.33 -8.34
CA VAL A 214 0.63 -12.01 -8.92
C VAL A 214 -0.39 -11.70 -10.02
N LEU A 215 -0.65 -12.63 -10.92
CA LEU A 215 -1.64 -12.47 -11.98
C LEU A 215 -3.04 -12.23 -11.41
N GLY A 216 -3.43 -12.95 -10.36
CA GLY A 216 -4.69 -12.75 -9.65
C GLY A 216 -4.82 -11.34 -9.06
N GLN A 217 -3.75 -10.79 -8.48
CA GLN A 217 -3.74 -9.42 -7.98
C GLN A 217 -3.88 -8.39 -9.10
N VAL A 218 -3.20 -8.59 -10.23
CA VAL A 218 -3.35 -7.73 -11.40
C VAL A 218 -4.81 -7.74 -11.90
N CYS A 219 -5.43 -8.92 -11.99
CA CYS A 219 -6.85 -9.03 -12.35
C CYS A 219 -7.77 -8.32 -11.35
N ALA A 220 -7.49 -8.42 -10.05
CA ALA A 220 -8.26 -7.74 -9.00
C ALA A 220 -8.18 -6.22 -9.14
N ILE A 221 -6.97 -5.68 -9.37
CA ILE A 221 -6.76 -4.24 -9.60
C ILE A 221 -7.51 -3.78 -10.86
N VAL A 222 -7.42 -4.54 -11.96
CA VAL A 222 -8.11 -4.21 -13.21
C VAL A 222 -9.64 -4.28 -13.03
N ALA A 223 -10.15 -5.21 -12.23
CA ALA A 223 -11.57 -5.29 -11.90
C ALA A 223 -12.03 -4.07 -11.09
N ASP A 224 -11.23 -3.65 -10.11
CA ASP A 224 -11.52 -2.49 -9.25
C ASP A 224 -11.54 -1.18 -10.05
N ILE A 225 -10.53 -0.95 -10.90
CA ILE A 225 -10.48 0.22 -11.81
C ILE A 225 -11.73 0.28 -12.71
N ASN A 226 -12.26 -0.87 -13.11
CA ASN A 226 -13.42 -0.94 -13.99
C ASN A 226 -14.76 -1.07 -13.24
N ALA A 227 -14.77 -1.10 -11.90
CA ALA A 227 -15.95 -1.47 -11.11
C ALA A 227 -17.16 -0.55 -11.37
N GLU A 228 -16.95 0.77 -11.43
CA GLU A 228 -18.03 1.74 -11.68
C GLU A 228 -18.66 1.54 -13.07
N SER A 229 -17.81 1.40 -14.10
CA SER A 229 -18.25 1.18 -15.47
C SER A 229 -18.90 -0.19 -15.65
N GLN A 230 -18.42 -1.23 -14.96
CA GLN A 230 -19.03 -2.55 -14.95
C GLN A 230 -20.43 -2.51 -14.30
N GLY A 231 -20.59 -1.80 -13.18
CA GLY A 231 -21.89 -1.65 -12.52
C GLY A 231 -22.94 -1.00 -13.42
N PHE A 232 -22.57 0.03 -14.19
CA PHE A 232 -23.46 0.63 -15.18
C PHE A 232 -23.79 -0.33 -16.33
N LYS A 233 -22.78 -1.04 -16.87
CA LYS A 233 -22.98 -2.05 -17.92
C LYS A 233 -23.93 -3.17 -17.48
N GLN A 234 -23.81 -3.64 -16.24
CA GLN A 234 -24.72 -4.64 -15.67
C GLN A 234 -26.16 -4.12 -15.59
N LYS A 235 -26.38 -2.88 -15.08
CA LYS A 235 -27.72 -2.26 -15.09
C LYS A 235 -28.30 -2.17 -16.49
N MET A 236 -27.51 -1.75 -17.47
CA MET A 236 -27.93 -1.68 -18.87
C MET A 236 -28.25 -3.07 -19.46
N HIS A 237 -27.49 -4.10 -19.07
CA HIS A 237 -27.75 -5.48 -19.48
C HIS A 237 -29.09 -5.99 -18.93
N HIS A 238 -29.36 -5.80 -17.63
CA HIS A 238 -30.66 -6.17 -17.03
C HIS A 238 -31.83 -5.41 -17.67
N LEU A 239 -31.65 -4.12 -17.96
CA LEU A 239 -32.66 -3.33 -18.68
C LEU A 239 -32.96 -3.92 -20.06
N ASN A 240 -31.92 -4.29 -20.82
CA ASN A 240 -32.09 -4.94 -22.12
C ASN A 240 -32.81 -6.29 -22.01
N GLN A 241 -32.47 -7.09 -21.00
CA GLN A 241 -33.12 -8.37 -20.75
C GLN A 241 -34.61 -8.20 -20.40
N MET A 242 -34.95 -7.20 -19.57
CA MET A 242 -36.32 -6.86 -19.21
C MET A 242 -37.12 -6.42 -20.44
N MET A 243 -36.57 -5.52 -21.27
CA MET A 243 -37.22 -5.04 -22.49
C MET A 243 -37.48 -6.17 -23.50
N HIS A 244 -36.56 -7.13 -23.60
CA HIS A 244 -36.72 -8.30 -24.47
C HIS A 244 -37.80 -9.26 -23.95
N THR A 245 -37.77 -9.56 -22.66
CA THR A 245 -38.73 -10.49 -22.02
C THR A 245 -40.17 -9.96 -22.13
N GLN A 246 -40.35 -8.64 -22.06
CA GLN A 246 -41.66 -8.00 -22.19
C GLN A 246 -42.04 -7.65 -23.64
N SER A 247 -41.23 -8.05 -24.63
CA SER A 247 -41.48 -7.77 -26.06
C SER A 247 -41.76 -6.29 -26.37
N ILE A 248 -40.99 -5.39 -25.76
CA ILE A 248 -41.17 -3.95 -25.94
C ILE A 248 -40.81 -3.52 -27.38
N PRO A 249 -41.61 -2.66 -28.04
CA PRO A 249 -41.31 -2.15 -29.39
C PRO A 249 -39.96 -1.46 -29.49
N GLN A 250 -39.25 -1.63 -30.62
CA GLN A 250 -37.87 -1.12 -30.80
C GLN A 250 -37.74 0.39 -30.60
N GLU A 251 -38.76 1.18 -30.94
CA GLU A 251 -38.73 2.62 -30.75
C GLU A 251 -38.65 3.00 -29.26
N LEU A 252 -39.45 2.33 -28.41
CA LEU A 252 -39.44 2.58 -26.97
C LEU A 252 -38.12 2.10 -26.34
N GLN A 253 -37.56 0.97 -26.81
CA GLN A 253 -36.27 0.48 -26.33
C GLN A 253 -35.15 1.51 -26.55
N ARG A 254 -35.12 2.17 -27.71
CA ARG A 254 -34.13 3.22 -28.00
C ARG A 254 -34.28 4.41 -27.06
N ARG A 255 -35.51 4.89 -26.85
CA ARG A 255 -35.78 6.01 -25.92
C ARG A 255 -35.34 5.69 -24.49
N VAL A 256 -35.64 4.49 -24.01
CA VAL A 256 -35.27 4.03 -22.67
C VAL A 256 -33.75 3.94 -22.51
N ARG A 257 -33.02 3.39 -23.48
CA ARG A 257 -31.53 3.36 -23.44
C ARG A 257 -30.93 4.76 -23.40
N SER A 258 -31.40 5.66 -24.26
CA SER A 258 -30.92 7.06 -24.30
C SER A 258 -31.18 7.78 -22.98
N PHE A 259 -32.34 7.54 -22.35
CA PHE A 259 -32.64 8.08 -21.03
C PHE A 259 -31.65 7.60 -19.96
N PHE A 260 -31.37 6.30 -19.86
CA PHE A 260 -30.42 5.77 -18.87
C PHE A 260 -28.97 6.20 -19.13
N LEU A 261 -28.57 6.35 -20.41
CA LEU A 261 -27.27 6.90 -20.77
C LEU A 261 -27.13 8.37 -20.32
N HIS A 262 -28.16 9.19 -20.55
CA HIS A 262 -28.17 10.59 -20.12
C HIS A 262 -28.29 10.74 -18.58
N ASN A 263 -29.05 9.86 -17.94
CA ASN A 263 -29.21 9.86 -16.48
C ASN A 263 -27.91 9.47 -15.76
N ARG A 264 -26.97 8.77 -16.40
CA ARG A 264 -25.64 8.48 -15.82
C ARG A 264 -24.92 9.76 -15.42
N THR A 265 -24.88 10.74 -16.32
CA THR A 265 -24.26 12.05 -16.06
C THR A 265 -24.97 12.82 -14.94
N GLN A 266 -26.30 12.75 -14.87
CA GLN A 266 -27.05 13.38 -13.78
C GLN A 266 -26.83 12.69 -12.43
N ALA A 267 -26.78 11.36 -12.41
CA ALA A 267 -26.51 10.59 -11.19
C ALA A 267 -25.11 10.89 -10.61
N LEU A 268 -24.12 11.13 -11.46
CA LEU A 268 -22.80 11.59 -11.03
C LEU A 268 -22.87 12.95 -10.32
N PHE A 269 -23.61 13.91 -10.88
CA PHE A 269 -23.81 15.22 -10.25
C PHE A 269 -24.50 15.12 -8.89
N VAL A 270 -25.55 14.30 -8.78
CA VAL A 270 -26.24 14.06 -7.50
C VAL A 270 -25.31 13.44 -6.46
N THR A 271 -24.48 12.48 -6.88
CA THR A 271 -23.49 11.86 -5.98
C THR A 271 -22.46 12.88 -5.51
N GLN A 272 -21.98 13.76 -6.39
CA GLN A 272 -21.07 14.86 -6.02
C GLN A 272 -21.72 15.83 -5.03
N GLN A 273 -23.00 16.17 -5.22
CA GLN A 273 -23.72 17.02 -4.28
C GLN A 273 -23.84 16.38 -2.89
N GLN A 274 -24.16 15.08 -2.83
CA GLN A 274 -24.20 14.36 -1.55
C GLN A 274 -22.83 14.31 -0.87
N LEU A 275 -21.76 14.13 -1.63
CA LEU A 275 -20.40 14.20 -1.10
C LEU A 275 -20.09 15.60 -0.54
N LEU A 276 -20.56 16.66 -1.21
CA LEU A 276 -20.44 18.03 -0.71
C LEU A 276 -21.21 18.21 0.60
N GLU A 277 -22.47 17.77 0.65
CA GLU A 277 -23.34 17.88 1.84
C GLU A 277 -22.80 17.10 3.04
N ASN A 278 -22.10 15.97 2.81
CA ASN A 278 -21.47 15.17 3.86
C ASN A 278 -20.22 15.81 4.47
N MET A 279 -19.66 16.87 3.85
CA MET A 279 -18.52 17.60 4.39
C MET A 279 -18.95 18.61 5.47
N SER A 280 -18.08 18.87 6.45
CA SER A 280 -18.31 19.95 7.41
C SER A 280 -18.41 21.32 6.70
N PRO A 281 -19.23 22.26 7.19
CA PRO A 281 -19.42 23.57 6.54
C PRO A 281 -18.11 24.34 6.31
N GLN A 282 -17.14 24.21 7.22
CA GLN A 282 -15.82 24.86 7.09
C GLN A 282 -14.98 24.26 5.95
N LEU A 283 -15.09 22.95 5.72
CA LEU A 283 -14.37 22.26 4.64
C LEU A 283 -15.00 22.58 3.27
N GLN A 284 -16.32 22.70 3.20
CA GLN A 284 -17.03 23.10 1.99
C GLN A 284 -16.57 24.48 1.49
N VAL A 285 -16.55 25.48 2.38
CA VAL A 285 -16.12 26.85 2.02
C VAL A 285 -14.69 26.85 1.48
N THR A 286 -13.79 26.12 2.13
CA THR A 286 -12.38 26.01 1.70
C THR A 286 -12.26 25.31 0.35
N PHE A 287 -12.97 24.19 0.15
CA PHE A 287 -13.00 23.42 -1.09
C PHE A 287 -13.53 24.25 -2.27
N PHE A 288 -14.67 24.94 -2.09
CA PHE A 288 -15.23 25.82 -3.12
C PHE A 288 -14.29 26.98 -3.46
N GLY A 289 -13.66 27.59 -2.44
CA GLY A 289 -12.68 28.66 -2.66
C GLY A 289 -11.49 28.21 -3.50
N GLN A 290 -10.99 26.98 -3.30
CA GLN A 290 -9.89 26.42 -4.07
C GLN A 290 -10.32 26.02 -5.49
N PHE A 291 -11.51 25.46 -5.65
CA PHE A 291 -12.11 25.11 -6.93
C PHE A 291 -12.29 26.34 -7.83
N MET A 292 -12.81 27.45 -7.29
CA MET A 292 -12.99 28.71 -8.02
C MET A 292 -11.66 29.32 -8.49
N ARG A 293 -10.62 29.26 -7.65
CA ARG A 293 -9.28 29.71 -8.04
C ARG A 293 -8.72 28.90 -9.21
N LEU A 294 -8.96 27.59 -9.22
CA LEU A 294 -8.48 26.68 -10.26
C LEU A 294 -9.15 26.98 -11.61
N ILE A 295 -10.46 27.24 -11.60
CA ILE A 295 -11.20 27.69 -12.79
C ILE A 295 -10.64 29.01 -13.31
N GLN A 296 -10.46 30.00 -12.44
CA GLN A 296 -9.88 31.30 -12.84
C GLN A 296 -8.48 31.14 -13.43
N THR A 297 -7.63 30.28 -12.86
CA THR A 297 -6.29 30.04 -13.42
C THR A 297 -6.31 29.38 -14.79
N LEU A 298 -7.23 28.44 -15.04
CA LEU A 298 -7.40 27.80 -16.35
C LEU A 298 -7.90 28.80 -17.40
N GLU A 299 -8.81 29.68 -17.01
CA GLU A 299 -9.36 30.74 -17.87
C GLU A 299 -8.31 31.81 -18.21
N THR A 300 -7.40 32.12 -17.29
CA THR A 300 -6.27 33.05 -17.53
C THR A 300 -5.12 32.46 -18.33
N HIS A 301 -4.95 31.13 -18.34
CA HIS A 301 -3.83 30.45 -19.01
C HIS A 301 -4.17 29.76 -20.33
N GLY A 302 -5.41 29.85 -20.81
CA GLY A 302 -5.77 29.58 -22.21
C GLY A 302 -5.30 28.24 -22.76
N VAL A 303 -6.06 27.18 -22.44
CA VAL A 303 -6.23 26.02 -23.33
C VAL A 303 -7.72 25.90 -23.65
#